data_AF-A0AAW0K9C3-F1
#
_entry.id   AF-A0AAW0K9C3-F1
#
_cell.length_a   1.000
_cell.length_b   1.000
_cell.length_c   1.000
_cell.angle_alpha   90.00
_cell.angle_beta   90.00
_cell.angle_gamma   90.00
#
_symmetry.space_group_name_H-M   'P 1'
#
loop_
_entity.id
_entity.type
_entity.pdbx_description
1 polymer ?
#
loop_
_entity_poly.entity_id
_entity_poly.type
_entity_poly.pdbx_seq_one_letter_code
_entity_poly.pdbx_strand_id
1 'polypeptide(L)'
;MDNTNEYLLSYKGYNFVKNLVNIEQLEKLEDFELRDDDVFIVTYPKSGTVWMYQILRLICFEGHRNRTGDIKTVIKTPYFEYMFYNLDIIKMPSPRIFTSHLPHYLVPKCLRKKKAKILYIYRNPKDVLISFFHFSNWVSILEATDTIEHYLEKFLDGKVVGGRWFDHIRGWYEHRHDFNIMFLSYEDMKKDLRGSVLKTCTFLEKKLSEEDVDAVVRQATFQNMKSDPRANYGNIINKEIGARNNGYFLRKVPVPGATATAHCEALGSKIKEQKITADELSNLKKNRKVYRQQHNSSIFSLEDRTNMFSKSKNTLDELRKEYQALENSETTKTQTP
;
A
#
# COMPACT_ATOMS: atom_id res chain seq x y z
N MET A 1 -25.69 12.59 -9.59
CA MET A 1 -24.24 12.35 -9.49
C MET A 1 -23.56 13.39 -10.34
N ASP A 2 -22.73 14.25 -9.75
CA ASP A 2 -21.99 15.26 -10.48
C ASP A 2 -20.65 14.67 -10.95
N ASN A 3 -20.64 14.08 -12.15
CA ASN A 3 -19.46 13.41 -12.75
C ASN A 3 -18.61 14.40 -13.56
N THR A 4 -18.48 15.65 -13.07
CA THR A 4 -17.67 16.71 -13.68
C THR A 4 -16.16 16.53 -13.45
N ASN A 5 -15.75 15.72 -12.46
CA ASN A 5 -14.33 15.40 -12.24
C ASN A 5 -13.72 14.66 -13.45
N GLU A 6 -12.52 15.05 -13.87
CA GLU A 6 -11.82 14.48 -15.05
C GLU A 6 -11.30 13.06 -14.80
N TYR A 7 -10.92 12.73 -13.55
CA TYR A 7 -10.24 11.48 -13.19
C TYR A 7 -11.15 10.45 -12.52
N LEU A 8 -12.20 10.91 -11.83
CA LEU A 8 -13.10 10.06 -11.06
C LEU A 8 -14.49 9.97 -11.69
N LEU A 9 -15.02 8.74 -11.72
CA LEU A 9 -16.44 8.49 -11.96
C LEU A 9 -17.07 7.97 -10.67
N SER A 10 -18.04 8.71 -10.14
CA SER A 10 -18.79 8.30 -8.97
C SER A 10 -20.01 7.47 -9.39
N TYR A 11 -20.14 6.26 -8.85
CA TYR A 11 -21.27 5.38 -9.08
C TYR A 11 -21.62 4.62 -7.80
N LYS A 12 -22.90 4.68 -7.41
CA LYS A 12 -23.45 4.06 -6.18
C LYS A 12 -22.58 4.31 -4.91
N GLY A 13 -22.02 5.51 -4.77
CA GLY A 13 -21.21 5.89 -3.60
C GLY A 13 -19.75 5.41 -3.62
N TYR A 14 -19.27 4.85 -4.73
CA TYR A 14 -17.89 4.46 -4.95
C TYR A 14 -17.26 5.25 -6.10
N ASN A 15 -15.95 5.50 -6.01
CA ASN A 15 -15.18 6.26 -6.99
C ASN A 15 -14.29 5.33 -7.82
N PHE A 16 -14.54 5.30 -9.13
CA PHE A 16 -13.78 4.55 -10.13
C PHE A 16 -12.81 5.46 -10.88
N VAL A 17 -11.81 4.87 -11.55
CA VAL A 17 -11.03 5.59 -12.57
C VAL A 17 -11.93 5.85 -13.78
N LYS A 18 -12.21 7.12 -14.08
CA LYS A 18 -13.18 7.52 -15.11
C LYS A 18 -12.89 6.90 -16.49
N ASN A 19 -11.63 6.91 -16.90
CA ASN A 19 -11.22 6.43 -18.22
C ASN A 19 -11.22 4.90 -18.36
N LEU A 20 -11.51 4.16 -17.28
CA LEU A 20 -11.51 2.69 -17.26
C LEU A 20 -12.88 2.09 -16.95
N VAL A 21 -13.95 2.88 -16.89
CA VAL A 21 -15.30 2.35 -16.67
C VAL A 21 -16.34 3.12 -17.46
N ASN A 22 -17.44 2.44 -17.77
CA ASN A 22 -18.70 3.10 -18.06
C ASN A 22 -19.81 2.52 -17.16
N ILE A 23 -20.87 3.30 -16.95
CA ILE A 23 -21.94 2.92 -16.00
C ILE A 23 -22.69 1.67 -16.47
N GLU A 24 -23.01 1.57 -17.76
CA GLU A 24 -23.73 0.42 -18.33
C GLU A 24 -22.98 -0.91 -18.11
N GLN A 25 -21.65 -0.87 -18.13
CA GLN A 25 -20.78 -2.01 -17.82
C GLN A 25 -20.81 -2.34 -16.33
N LEU A 26 -20.72 -1.34 -15.47
CA LEU A 26 -20.80 -1.53 -14.02
C LEU A 26 -22.14 -2.16 -13.59
N GLU A 27 -23.24 -1.82 -14.27
CA GLU A 27 -24.55 -2.45 -14.05
C GLU A 27 -24.54 -3.95 -14.39
N LYS A 28 -23.82 -4.35 -15.44
CA LYS A 28 -23.70 -5.75 -15.87
C LYS A 28 -22.83 -6.60 -14.93
N LEU A 29 -21.99 -6.00 -14.09
CA LEU A 29 -21.17 -6.75 -13.12
C LEU A 29 -22.01 -7.50 -12.09
N GLU A 30 -23.19 -6.97 -11.75
CA GLU A 30 -24.05 -7.50 -10.70
C GLU A 30 -24.53 -8.93 -11.00
N ASP A 31 -24.73 -9.23 -12.30
CA ASP A 31 -25.25 -10.49 -12.81
C ASP A 31 -24.16 -11.36 -13.48
N PHE A 32 -22.88 -11.04 -13.27
CA PHE A 32 -21.77 -11.81 -13.82
C PHE A 32 -21.79 -13.27 -13.34
N GLU A 33 -21.59 -14.20 -14.28
CA GLU A 33 -21.64 -15.63 -13.99
C GLU A 33 -20.29 -16.19 -13.51
N LEU A 34 -20.27 -16.64 -12.26
CA LEU A 34 -19.10 -17.25 -11.63
C LEU A 34 -19.08 -18.77 -11.80
N ARG A 35 -17.87 -19.32 -11.82
CA ARG A 35 -17.56 -20.74 -11.68
C ARG A 35 -17.23 -21.02 -10.22
N ASP A 36 -17.44 -22.25 -9.78
CA ASP A 36 -17.26 -22.63 -8.36
C ASP A 36 -15.78 -22.60 -7.94
N ASP A 37 -14.86 -22.65 -8.90
CA ASP A 37 -13.42 -22.57 -8.68
C ASP A 37 -12.82 -21.19 -8.97
N ASP A 38 -13.66 -20.17 -9.17
CA ASP A 38 -13.20 -18.80 -9.26
C ASP A 38 -12.67 -18.30 -7.91
N VAL A 39 -11.61 -17.48 -7.97
CA VAL A 39 -10.98 -16.89 -6.80
C VAL A 39 -10.88 -15.38 -6.98
N PHE A 40 -11.34 -14.62 -5.99
CA PHE A 40 -11.24 -13.17 -5.95
C PHE A 40 -10.17 -12.73 -4.95
N ILE A 41 -9.29 -11.84 -5.37
CA ILE A 41 -8.45 -11.04 -4.49
C ILE A 41 -9.11 -9.67 -4.38
N VAL A 42 -9.60 -9.34 -3.19
CA VAL A 42 -10.21 -8.04 -2.93
C VAL A 42 -9.31 -7.24 -2.01
N THR A 43 -9.09 -5.97 -2.35
CA THR A 43 -8.23 -5.08 -1.57
C THR A 43 -8.73 -3.66 -1.70
N TYR A 44 -8.52 -2.82 -0.69
CA TYR A 44 -8.47 -1.38 -0.99
C TYR A 44 -7.21 -1.09 -1.83
N PRO A 45 -7.24 -0.15 -2.81
CA PRO A 45 -6.07 0.19 -3.61
C PRO A 45 -4.78 0.30 -2.79
N LYS A 46 -3.69 -0.24 -3.33
CA LYS A 46 -2.34 -0.21 -2.72
C LYS A 46 -2.14 -1.04 -1.44
N SER A 47 -3.05 -1.97 -1.15
CA SER A 47 -2.94 -2.88 0.01
C SER A 47 -2.21 -4.20 -0.27
N GLY A 48 -1.55 -4.34 -1.44
CA GLY A 48 -0.75 -5.54 -1.77
C GLY A 48 -1.39 -6.51 -2.77
N THR A 49 -2.36 -6.05 -3.56
CA THR A 49 -3.09 -6.83 -4.58
C THR A 49 -2.16 -7.63 -5.50
N VAL A 50 -1.13 -6.99 -6.04
CA VAL A 50 -0.17 -7.61 -6.97
C VAL A 50 0.66 -8.70 -6.30
N TRP A 51 0.98 -8.52 -5.02
CA TRP A 51 1.73 -9.51 -4.26
C TRP A 51 0.89 -10.78 -4.06
N MET A 52 -0.37 -10.60 -3.63
CA MET A 52 -1.30 -11.72 -3.49
C MET A 52 -1.60 -12.39 -4.83
N TYR A 53 -1.77 -11.61 -5.90
CA TYR A 53 -1.98 -12.15 -7.25
C TYR A 53 -0.83 -13.04 -7.67
N GLN A 54 0.41 -12.60 -7.47
CA GLN A 54 1.58 -13.41 -7.78
C GLN A 54 1.63 -14.69 -6.94
N ILE A 55 1.31 -14.62 -5.63
CA ILE A 55 1.23 -15.80 -4.77
C ILE A 55 0.19 -16.79 -5.30
N LEU A 56 -1.03 -16.34 -5.60
CA LEU A 56 -2.08 -17.22 -6.11
C LEU A 56 -1.72 -17.82 -7.46
N ARG A 57 -1.13 -17.03 -8.35
CA ARG A 57 -0.70 -17.50 -9.65
C ARG A 57 0.35 -18.60 -9.52
N LEU A 58 1.30 -18.43 -8.59
CA LEU A 58 2.32 -19.43 -8.30
C LEU A 58 1.76 -20.66 -7.57
N ILE A 59 0.67 -20.56 -6.80
CA ILE A 59 0.00 -21.69 -6.16
C ILE A 59 -0.81 -22.50 -7.18
N CYS A 60 -1.66 -21.82 -7.95
CA CYS A 60 -2.67 -22.44 -8.81
C CYS A 60 -2.12 -22.98 -10.13
N PHE A 61 -1.01 -22.43 -10.64
CA PHE A 61 -0.50 -22.77 -11.96
C PHE A 61 0.96 -23.20 -11.91
N GLU A 62 1.18 -24.51 -12.03
CA GLU A 62 2.51 -25.12 -12.02
C GLU A 62 3.44 -24.52 -13.09
N GLY A 63 2.94 -24.28 -14.31
CA GLY A 63 3.76 -23.69 -15.37
C GLY A 63 4.29 -22.29 -15.03
N HIS A 64 3.59 -21.53 -14.19
CA HIS A 64 4.07 -20.25 -13.70
C HIS A 64 5.11 -20.41 -12.58
N ARG A 65 4.92 -21.41 -11.71
CA ARG A 65 5.88 -21.78 -10.66
C ARG A 65 7.20 -22.32 -11.23
N ASN A 66 7.12 -23.15 -12.28
CA ASN A 66 8.27 -23.78 -12.94
C ASN A 66 8.85 -22.95 -14.08
N ARG A 67 8.27 -21.76 -14.37
CA ARG A 67 8.67 -20.85 -15.45
C ARG A 67 8.64 -21.46 -16.85
N THR A 68 7.84 -22.50 -17.03
CA THR A 68 7.59 -23.15 -18.32
C THR A 68 6.37 -22.55 -19.05
N GLY A 69 5.53 -21.80 -18.36
CA GLY A 69 4.38 -21.11 -18.93
C GLY A 69 4.78 -19.87 -19.75
N ASP A 70 4.06 -19.64 -20.84
CA ASP A 70 4.30 -18.51 -21.75
C ASP A 70 4.18 -17.16 -21.02
N ILE A 71 5.18 -16.30 -21.25
CA ILE A 71 5.26 -14.91 -20.77
C ILE A 71 4.12 -14.06 -21.34
N LYS A 72 3.63 -14.37 -22.55
CA LYS A 72 2.52 -13.67 -23.21
C LYS A 72 1.16 -14.02 -22.61
N THR A 73 1.00 -15.23 -22.08
CA THR A 73 -0.19 -15.66 -21.33
C THR A 73 -0.18 -15.17 -19.88
N VAL A 74 0.84 -14.39 -19.49
CA VAL A 74 0.85 -13.61 -18.23
C VAL A 74 -0.07 -12.42 -18.42
N ILE A 75 -1.34 -12.72 -18.62
CA ILE A 75 -2.37 -11.73 -18.86
C ILE A 75 -2.48 -10.90 -17.57
N LYS A 76 -2.28 -9.61 -17.79
CA LYS A 76 -2.82 -8.45 -17.08
C LYS A 76 -3.78 -8.91 -15.99
N THR A 77 -3.39 -8.73 -14.74
CA THR A 77 -4.26 -8.99 -13.59
C THR A 77 -5.60 -8.29 -13.82
N PRO A 78 -6.68 -9.04 -14.10
CA PRO A 78 -7.90 -8.44 -14.55
C PRO A 78 -8.59 -7.87 -13.32
N TYR A 79 -8.55 -6.55 -13.19
CA TYR A 79 -9.40 -5.85 -12.24
C TYR A 79 -10.84 -6.03 -12.69
N PHE A 80 -11.65 -6.64 -11.82
CA PHE A 80 -12.98 -7.13 -12.12
C PHE A 80 -13.89 -6.00 -12.63
N GLU A 81 -13.79 -4.85 -11.98
CA GLU A 81 -14.47 -3.62 -12.35
C GLU A 81 -14.03 -2.99 -13.69
N TYR A 82 -12.85 -3.36 -14.20
CA TYR A 82 -12.28 -2.86 -15.45
C TYR A 82 -12.21 -3.94 -16.53
N MET A 83 -12.91 -5.07 -16.33
CA MET A 83 -12.84 -6.26 -17.20
C MET A 83 -13.35 -6.06 -18.61
N PHE A 84 -14.21 -5.08 -18.86
CA PHE A 84 -14.85 -4.94 -20.17
C PHE A 84 -13.91 -4.48 -21.29
N TYR A 85 -12.65 -4.16 -20.96
CA TYR A 85 -11.57 -4.02 -21.94
C TYR A 85 -10.88 -5.35 -22.30
N ASN A 86 -11.20 -6.46 -21.60
CA ASN A 86 -10.57 -7.77 -21.76
C ASN A 86 -11.62 -8.86 -22.07
N LEU A 87 -11.99 -8.99 -23.35
CA LEU A 87 -12.96 -9.95 -23.89
C LEU A 87 -12.60 -11.44 -23.67
N ASP A 88 -11.37 -11.74 -23.25
CA ASP A 88 -10.87 -13.12 -23.17
C ASP A 88 -11.11 -13.81 -21.82
N ILE A 89 -11.56 -13.10 -20.80
CA ILE A 89 -11.74 -13.67 -19.45
C ILE A 89 -12.82 -14.77 -19.40
N ILE A 90 -13.90 -14.60 -20.17
CA ILE A 90 -14.96 -15.60 -20.26
C ILE A 90 -14.39 -16.92 -20.82
N LYS A 91 -13.38 -16.81 -21.71
CA LYS A 91 -12.69 -17.93 -22.35
C LYS A 91 -11.51 -18.47 -21.55
N MET A 92 -11.10 -17.82 -20.45
CA MET A 92 -9.96 -18.28 -19.65
C MET A 92 -10.26 -19.66 -19.06
N PRO A 93 -9.27 -20.57 -19.03
CA PRO A 93 -9.39 -21.84 -18.34
C PRO A 93 -9.55 -21.61 -16.83
N SER A 94 -10.22 -22.56 -16.20
CA SER A 94 -10.39 -22.63 -14.75
C SER A 94 -9.11 -23.15 -14.06
N PRO A 95 -8.78 -22.70 -12.83
CA PRO A 95 -9.49 -21.68 -12.04
C PRO A 95 -9.18 -20.26 -12.54
N ARG A 96 -10.18 -19.36 -12.51
CA ARG A 96 -9.96 -17.94 -12.85
C ARG A 96 -9.60 -17.16 -11.58
N ILE A 97 -8.57 -16.32 -11.68
CA ILE A 97 -8.17 -15.42 -10.60
C ILE A 97 -8.57 -13.99 -10.97
N PHE A 98 -9.51 -13.44 -10.21
CA PHE A 98 -9.94 -12.06 -10.33
C PHE A 98 -9.27 -11.19 -9.27
N THR A 99 -8.96 -9.95 -9.62
CA THR A 99 -8.63 -8.92 -8.64
C THR A 99 -9.72 -7.88 -8.61
N SER A 100 -9.99 -7.26 -7.47
CA SER A 100 -10.95 -6.17 -7.40
C SER A 100 -10.66 -5.21 -6.25
N HIS A 101 -11.06 -3.95 -6.47
CA HIS A 101 -11.16 -2.92 -5.44
C HIS A 101 -12.60 -2.56 -5.09
N LEU A 102 -13.58 -3.35 -5.57
CA LEU A 102 -14.97 -3.08 -5.29
C LEU A 102 -15.31 -3.22 -3.80
N PRO A 103 -16.19 -2.36 -3.26
CA PRO A 103 -16.78 -2.55 -1.96
C PRO A 103 -17.76 -3.73 -2.01
N HIS A 104 -18.03 -4.32 -0.85
CA HIS A 104 -18.89 -5.51 -0.72
C HIS A 104 -20.28 -5.37 -1.38
N TYR A 105 -20.83 -4.16 -1.51
CA TYR A 105 -22.14 -3.89 -2.13
C TYR A 105 -22.13 -3.76 -3.66
N LEU A 106 -20.95 -3.74 -4.31
CA LEU A 106 -20.83 -3.68 -5.77
C LEU A 106 -20.30 -4.96 -6.42
N VAL A 107 -19.96 -5.98 -5.64
CA VAL A 107 -19.56 -7.28 -6.20
C VAL A 107 -20.76 -8.07 -6.74
N PRO A 108 -20.56 -9.02 -7.67
CA PRO A 108 -21.64 -9.85 -8.21
C PRO A 108 -22.47 -10.53 -7.12
N LYS A 109 -23.80 -10.62 -7.33
CA LYS A 109 -24.74 -11.21 -6.36
C LYS A 109 -24.37 -12.64 -5.97
N CYS A 110 -23.82 -13.41 -6.91
CA CYS A 110 -23.42 -14.80 -6.70
C CYS A 110 -22.23 -14.96 -5.73
N LEU A 111 -21.38 -13.93 -5.52
CA LEU A 111 -20.36 -13.96 -4.46
C LEU A 111 -20.98 -14.00 -3.06
N ARG A 112 -22.09 -13.28 -2.84
CA ARG A 112 -22.87 -13.31 -1.59
C ARG A 112 -23.58 -14.63 -1.35
N LYS A 113 -23.69 -15.47 -2.37
CA LYS A 113 -24.19 -16.85 -2.25
C LYS A 113 -23.05 -17.84 -1.95
N LYS A 114 -21.86 -17.34 -1.58
CA LYS A 114 -20.67 -18.13 -1.25
C LYS A 114 -20.18 -19.04 -2.38
N LYS A 115 -20.51 -18.71 -3.63
CA LYS A 115 -20.17 -19.52 -4.81
C LYS A 115 -18.66 -19.56 -5.10
N ALA A 116 -17.94 -18.49 -4.80
CA ALA A 116 -16.51 -18.33 -5.06
C ALA A 116 -15.75 -17.95 -3.79
N LYS A 117 -14.44 -18.17 -3.79
CA LYS A 117 -13.55 -17.84 -2.67
C LYS A 117 -13.03 -16.41 -2.78
N ILE A 118 -12.99 -15.68 -1.67
CA ILE A 118 -12.47 -14.30 -1.58
C ILE A 118 -11.28 -14.27 -0.63
N LEU A 119 -10.15 -13.75 -1.10
CA LEU A 119 -9.04 -13.32 -0.26
C LEU A 119 -9.07 -11.81 -0.13
N TYR A 120 -9.43 -11.32 1.06
CA TYR A 120 -9.43 -9.89 1.35
C TYR A 120 -8.11 -9.48 2.02
N ILE A 121 -7.31 -8.69 1.32
CA ILE A 121 -6.02 -8.22 1.82
C ILE A 121 -6.14 -6.79 2.32
N TYR A 122 -5.82 -6.59 3.60
CA TYR A 122 -5.78 -5.27 4.22
C TYR A 122 -4.36 -4.88 4.61
N ARG A 123 -4.15 -3.59 4.73
CA ARG A 123 -2.86 -2.99 5.05
C ARG A 123 -3.07 -1.77 5.93
N ASN A 124 -2.09 -1.45 6.77
CA ASN A 124 -2.13 -0.24 7.60
C ASN A 124 -2.46 1.00 6.73
N PRO A 125 -3.47 1.82 7.10
CA PRO A 125 -3.92 2.93 6.28
C PRO A 125 -2.84 4.00 6.06
N LYS A 126 -1.89 4.16 7.00
CA LYS A 126 -0.76 5.10 6.85
C LYS A 126 0.16 4.68 5.70
N ASP A 127 0.45 3.39 5.62
CA ASP A 127 1.25 2.82 4.53
C ASP A 127 0.51 2.87 3.18
N VAL A 128 -0.80 2.63 3.21
CA VAL A 128 -1.68 2.74 2.04
C VAL A 128 -1.65 4.16 1.50
N LEU A 129 -1.88 5.17 2.36
CA LEU A 129 -1.84 6.58 2.01
C LEU A 129 -0.53 6.95 1.28
N ILE A 130 0.62 6.64 1.88
CA ILE A 130 1.93 6.94 1.28
C ILE A 130 2.09 6.19 -0.04
N SER A 131 1.70 4.91 -0.11
CA SER A 131 1.74 4.16 -1.37
C SER A 131 0.86 4.76 -2.46
N PHE A 132 -0.30 5.28 -2.10
CA PHE A 132 -1.29 5.79 -3.03
C PHE A 132 -0.96 7.20 -3.53
N PHE A 133 -0.42 8.07 -2.67
CA PHE A 133 0.12 9.36 -3.05
C PHE A 133 1.16 9.23 -4.18
N HIS A 134 2.19 8.43 -3.96
CA HIS A 134 3.24 8.22 -4.97
C HIS A 134 2.70 7.56 -6.24
N PHE A 135 1.75 6.64 -6.11
CA PHE A 135 1.14 5.98 -7.27
C PHE A 135 0.30 6.95 -8.11
N SER A 136 -0.50 7.81 -7.46
CA SER A 136 -1.35 8.79 -8.15
C SER A 136 -0.53 9.85 -8.87
N ASN A 137 0.57 10.30 -8.25
CA ASN A 137 1.52 11.22 -8.88
C ASN A 137 2.29 10.61 -10.06
N TRP A 138 2.54 9.30 -10.02
CA TRP A 138 3.24 8.61 -11.09
C TRP A 138 2.35 8.29 -12.31
N VAL A 139 1.11 7.85 -12.08
CA VAL A 139 0.26 7.28 -13.12
C VAL A 139 -0.71 8.30 -13.72
N SER A 140 -0.70 8.48 -15.04
CA SER A 140 -1.41 9.55 -15.76
C SER A 140 -2.94 9.52 -15.63
N ILE A 141 -3.54 8.35 -15.47
CA ILE A 141 -5.00 8.17 -15.35
C ILE A 141 -5.56 8.57 -13.98
N LEU A 142 -4.70 8.91 -13.02
CA LEU A 142 -5.08 9.38 -11.68
C LEU A 142 -4.70 10.84 -11.51
N GLU A 143 -5.50 11.58 -10.76
CA GLU A 143 -5.19 12.97 -10.43
C GLU A 143 -3.89 13.06 -9.63
N ALA A 144 -2.94 13.85 -10.11
CA ALA A 144 -1.73 14.19 -9.36
C ALA A 144 -2.07 15.14 -8.21
N THR A 145 -1.24 15.18 -7.18
CA THR A 145 -1.42 16.06 -6.02
C THR A 145 -0.06 16.49 -5.52
N ASP A 146 0.09 17.80 -5.30
CA ASP A 146 1.39 18.43 -5.05
C ASP A 146 2.01 18.03 -3.70
N THR A 147 1.19 17.95 -2.64
CA THR A 147 1.65 17.67 -1.27
C THR A 147 0.97 16.45 -0.65
N ILE A 148 1.65 15.81 0.30
CA ILE A 148 1.10 14.65 1.00
C ILE A 148 -0.06 15.06 1.92
N GLU A 149 -0.03 16.29 2.46
CA GLU A 149 -1.07 16.86 3.31
C GLU A 149 -2.38 17.01 2.53
N HIS A 150 -2.32 17.58 1.32
CA HIS A 150 -3.51 17.71 0.49
C HIS A 150 -4.04 16.34 0.06
N TYR A 151 -3.15 15.39 -0.24
CA TYR A 151 -3.55 14.03 -0.56
C TYR A 151 -4.17 13.30 0.65
N LEU A 152 -3.68 13.55 1.86
CA LEU A 152 -4.26 13.02 3.10
C LEU A 152 -5.70 13.50 3.29
N GLU A 153 -5.98 14.79 3.08
CA GLU A 153 -7.35 15.32 3.13
C GLU A 153 -8.26 14.60 2.13
N LYS A 154 -7.84 14.50 0.86
CA LYS A 154 -8.59 13.78 -0.18
C LYS A 154 -8.82 12.31 0.18
N PHE A 155 -7.80 11.64 0.72
CA PHE A 155 -7.86 10.24 1.14
C PHE A 155 -8.85 10.03 2.29
N LEU A 156 -8.84 10.90 3.31
CA LEU A 156 -9.76 10.83 4.45
C LEU A 156 -11.20 11.17 4.04
N ASP A 157 -11.37 12.14 3.14
CA ASP A 157 -12.68 12.50 2.59
C ASP A 157 -13.26 11.42 1.67
N GLY A 158 -12.41 10.54 1.13
CA GLY A 158 -12.78 9.53 0.13
C GLY A 158 -12.84 10.07 -1.30
N LYS A 159 -12.23 11.23 -1.57
CA LYS A 159 -12.10 11.85 -2.90
C LYS A 159 -10.93 11.25 -3.70
N VAL A 160 -10.80 9.93 -3.62
CA VAL A 160 -9.82 9.11 -4.34
C VAL A 160 -10.51 7.86 -4.88
N VAL A 161 -9.89 7.18 -5.84
CA VAL A 161 -10.36 5.87 -6.31
C VAL A 161 -10.40 4.90 -5.13
N GLY A 162 -11.48 4.13 -4.99
CA GLY A 162 -11.68 3.28 -3.81
C GLY A 162 -12.59 3.89 -2.74
N GLY A 163 -12.83 5.21 -2.79
CA GLY A 163 -13.60 5.92 -1.76
C GLY A 163 -12.84 5.99 -0.43
N ARG A 164 -13.55 5.85 0.69
CA ARG A 164 -12.95 5.89 2.04
C ARG A 164 -12.38 4.54 2.43
N TRP A 165 -11.09 4.51 2.78
CA TRP A 165 -10.42 3.29 3.25
C TRP A 165 -11.14 2.61 4.42
N PHE A 166 -11.56 3.40 5.43
CA PHE A 166 -12.23 2.89 6.62
C PHE A 166 -13.56 2.22 6.30
N ASP A 167 -14.35 2.82 5.40
CA ASP A 167 -15.65 2.28 5.01
C ASP A 167 -15.48 1.02 4.16
N HIS A 168 -14.44 0.97 3.32
CA HIS A 168 -14.13 -0.21 2.51
C HIS A 168 -13.83 -1.43 3.38
N ILE A 169 -12.84 -1.32 4.30
CA ILE A 169 -12.47 -2.44 5.18
C ILE A 169 -13.60 -2.80 6.16
N ARG A 170 -14.26 -1.79 6.74
CA ARG A 170 -15.39 -2.01 7.66
C ARG A 170 -16.51 -2.76 6.95
N GLY A 171 -16.94 -2.30 5.78
CA GLY A 171 -18.04 -2.91 5.04
C GLY A 171 -17.77 -4.37 4.68
N TRP A 172 -16.56 -4.68 4.20
CA TRP A 172 -16.16 -6.07 3.94
C TRP A 172 -16.10 -6.92 5.21
N TYR A 173 -15.59 -6.37 6.32
CA TYR A 173 -15.49 -7.10 7.57
C TYR A 173 -16.86 -7.36 8.21
N GLU A 174 -17.75 -6.38 8.24
CA GLU A 174 -19.10 -6.50 8.80
C GLU A 174 -19.94 -7.52 8.04
N HIS A 175 -19.81 -7.58 6.71
CA HIS A 175 -20.55 -8.51 5.85
C HIS A 175 -19.82 -9.83 5.59
N ARG A 176 -18.71 -10.11 6.28
CA ARG A 176 -17.87 -11.30 6.02
C ARG A 176 -18.64 -12.62 6.06
N HIS A 177 -19.72 -12.70 6.85
CA HIS A 177 -20.54 -13.90 7.00
C HIS A 177 -21.39 -14.22 5.77
N ASP A 178 -21.59 -13.24 4.88
CA ASP A 178 -22.29 -13.40 3.60
C ASP A 178 -21.40 -14.04 2.54
N PHE A 179 -20.08 -14.12 2.76
CA PHE A 179 -19.11 -14.55 1.75
C PHE A 179 -18.31 -15.77 2.22
N ASN A 180 -17.70 -16.47 1.26
CA ASN A 180 -16.61 -17.41 1.53
C ASN A 180 -15.29 -16.64 1.48
N ILE A 181 -14.92 -16.01 2.59
CA ILE A 181 -13.87 -14.98 2.65
C ILE A 181 -12.81 -15.30 3.70
N MET A 182 -11.54 -15.11 3.31
CA MET A 182 -10.39 -15.12 4.22
C MET A 182 -9.75 -13.73 4.25
N PHE A 183 -9.55 -13.19 5.44
CA PHE A 183 -8.82 -11.96 5.65
C PHE A 183 -7.33 -12.26 5.88
N LEU A 184 -6.46 -11.49 5.21
CA LEU A 184 -5.01 -11.52 5.43
C LEU A 184 -4.49 -10.10 5.54
N SER A 185 -3.60 -9.85 6.50
CA SER A 185 -2.90 -8.57 6.59
C SER A 185 -1.62 -8.60 5.75
N TYR A 186 -1.34 -7.49 5.07
CA TYR A 186 -0.08 -7.28 4.37
C TYR A 186 1.11 -7.41 5.33
N GLU A 187 0.94 -6.95 6.57
CA GLU A 187 1.95 -6.99 7.62
C GLU A 187 2.28 -8.42 8.05
N ASP A 188 1.29 -9.30 8.19
CA ASP A 188 1.50 -10.72 8.50
C ASP A 188 2.16 -11.44 7.33
N MET A 189 1.76 -11.14 6.09
CA MET A 189 2.44 -11.67 4.89
C MET A 189 3.92 -11.27 4.85
N LYS A 190 4.25 -10.05 5.31
CA LYS A 190 5.62 -9.56 5.39
C LYS A 190 6.40 -10.20 6.55
N LYS A 191 5.73 -10.47 7.67
CA LYS A 191 6.34 -11.07 8.86
C LYS A 191 6.63 -12.56 8.66
N ASP A 192 5.67 -13.29 8.10
CA ASP A 192 5.75 -14.72 7.82
C ASP A 192 5.03 -15.04 6.49
N LEU A 193 5.81 -14.96 5.40
CA LEU A 193 5.31 -15.26 4.06
C LEU A 193 4.97 -16.74 3.90
N ARG A 194 5.78 -17.66 4.47
CA ARG A 194 5.55 -19.10 4.34
C ARG A 194 4.24 -19.50 5.02
N GLY A 195 4.01 -19.06 6.25
CA GLY A 195 2.75 -19.31 6.95
C GLY A 195 1.54 -18.72 6.23
N SER A 196 1.68 -17.54 5.62
CA SER A 196 0.61 -16.92 4.81
C SER A 196 0.31 -17.70 3.52
N VAL A 197 1.34 -18.23 2.85
CA VAL A 197 1.20 -19.12 1.68
C VAL A 197 0.49 -20.42 2.08
N LEU A 198 0.91 -21.07 3.17
CA LEU A 198 0.29 -22.30 3.66
C LEU A 198 -1.19 -22.10 4.02
N LYS A 199 -1.52 -21.01 4.76
CA LYS A 199 -2.91 -20.63 5.05
C LYS A 199 -3.74 -20.45 3.77
N THR A 200 -3.15 -19.81 2.77
CA THR A 200 -3.78 -19.62 1.46
C THR A 200 -4.02 -20.94 0.73
N CYS A 201 -3.04 -21.85 0.71
CA CYS A 201 -3.19 -23.19 0.15
C CYS A 201 -4.34 -23.95 0.82
N THR A 202 -4.41 -23.93 2.16
CA THR A 202 -5.49 -24.56 2.92
C THR A 202 -6.85 -23.96 2.56
N PHE A 203 -6.99 -22.63 2.54
CA PHE A 203 -8.23 -21.96 2.18
C PHE A 203 -8.68 -22.28 0.75
N LEU A 204 -7.73 -22.38 -0.18
CA LEU A 204 -7.99 -22.74 -1.57
C LEU A 204 -8.13 -24.24 -1.82
N GLU A 205 -7.92 -25.08 -0.82
CA GLU A 205 -7.88 -26.54 -0.93
C GLU A 205 -6.85 -27.01 -1.98
N LYS A 206 -5.73 -26.31 -2.07
CA LYS A 206 -4.60 -26.66 -2.95
C LYS A 206 -3.52 -27.36 -2.14
N LYS A 207 -3.15 -28.57 -2.58
CA LYS A 207 -2.02 -29.32 -2.02
C LYS A 207 -0.77 -29.03 -2.84
N LEU A 208 0.27 -28.52 -2.18
CA LEU A 208 1.59 -28.32 -2.74
C LEU A 208 2.60 -29.14 -1.91
N SER A 209 3.67 -29.61 -2.54
CA SER A 209 4.79 -30.18 -1.80
C SER A 209 5.58 -29.09 -1.06
N GLU A 210 6.42 -29.48 -0.10
CA GLU A 210 7.25 -28.52 0.64
C GLU A 210 8.16 -27.70 -0.31
N GLU A 211 8.70 -28.36 -1.34
CA GLU A 211 9.54 -27.76 -2.38
C GLU A 211 8.76 -26.75 -3.22
N ASP A 212 7.52 -27.08 -3.57
CA ASP A 212 6.63 -26.17 -4.30
C ASP A 212 6.29 -24.95 -3.45
N VAL A 213 6.00 -25.13 -2.16
CA VAL A 213 5.75 -24.00 -1.23
C VAL A 213 7.01 -23.13 -1.11
N ASP A 214 8.20 -23.73 -0.97
CA ASP A 214 9.46 -22.99 -0.99
C ASP A 214 9.67 -22.20 -2.29
N ALA A 215 9.31 -22.79 -3.43
CA ALA A 215 9.39 -22.12 -4.72
C ALA A 215 8.42 -20.92 -4.79
N VAL A 216 7.18 -21.05 -4.28
CA VAL A 216 6.24 -19.93 -4.16
C VAL A 216 6.84 -18.82 -3.29
N VAL A 217 7.29 -19.16 -2.08
CA VAL A 217 7.84 -18.19 -1.11
C VAL A 217 9.03 -17.45 -1.69
N ARG A 218 10.01 -18.15 -2.28
CA ARG A 218 11.17 -17.50 -2.91
C ARG A 218 10.73 -16.55 -4.02
N GLN A 219 9.87 -17.00 -4.94
CA GLN A 219 9.48 -16.20 -6.10
C GLN A 219 8.58 -15.01 -5.74
N ALA A 220 7.80 -15.11 -4.67
CA ALA A 220 6.94 -14.04 -4.18
C ALA A 220 7.66 -13.05 -3.24
N THR A 221 8.99 -13.14 -3.07
CA THR A 221 9.72 -12.10 -2.34
C THR A 221 9.74 -10.78 -3.11
N PHE A 222 9.77 -9.65 -2.37
CA PHE A 222 9.79 -8.32 -2.98
C PHE A 222 10.90 -8.14 -4.02
N GLN A 223 12.12 -8.63 -3.73
CA GLN A 223 13.25 -8.48 -4.64
C GLN A 223 13.06 -9.28 -5.93
N ASN A 224 12.60 -10.53 -5.82
CA ASN A 224 12.35 -11.37 -7.00
C ASN A 224 11.19 -10.85 -7.83
N MET A 225 10.11 -10.37 -7.19
CA MET A 225 9.02 -9.74 -7.92
C MET A 225 9.43 -8.44 -8.60
N LYS A 226 10.31 -7.64 -7.98
CA LYS A 226 10.79 -6.37 -8.55
C LYS A 226 11.63 -6.59 -9.81
N SER A 227 12.47 -7.62 -9.84
CA SER A 227 13.28 -7.97 -11.01
C SER A 227 12.52 -8.74 -12.08
N ASP A 228 11.43 -9.43 -11.73
CA ASP A 228 10.65 -10.23 -12.68
C ASP A 228 9.66 -9.36 -13.49
N PRO A 229 9.84 -9.21 -14.82
CA PRO A 229 8.93 -8.44 -15.67
C PRO A 229 7.50 -8.99 -15.71
N ARG A 230 7.29 -10.24 -15.29
CA ARG A 230 5.96 -10.87 -15.14
C ARG A 230 5.21 -10.42 -13.90
N ALA A 231 5.90 -9.81 -12.93
CA ALA A 231 5.36 -9.47 -11.61
C ALA A 231 5.54 -7.99 -11.23
N ASN A 232 6.45 -7.27 -11.88
CA ASN A 232 6.82 -5.90 -11.48
C ASN A 232 5.91 -4.79 -12.02
N TYR A 233 4.97 -5.11 -12.91
CA TYR A 233 4.00 -4.18 -13.50
C TYR A 233 4.60 -3.00 -14.30
N GLY A 234 5.91 -2.97 -14.53
CA GLY A 234 6.55 -1.88 -15.25
C GLY A 234 6.05 -1.75 -16.69
N ASN A 235 5.93 -2.88 -17.40
CA ASN A 235 5.44 -2.89 -18.78
C ASN A 235 3.99 -2.44 -18.89
N ILE A 236 3.11 -2.87 -17.98
CA ILE A 236 1.69 -2.50 -18.01
C ILE A 236 1.54 -0.99 -17.81
N ILE A 237 2.21 -0.43 -16.80
CA ILE A 237 2.12 1.02 -16.54
C ILE A 237 2.73 1.82 -17.69
N ASN A 238 3.93 1.47 -18.15
CA ASN A 238 4.63 2.28 -19.15
C ASN A 238 4.04 2.19 -20.56
N LYS A 239 3.42 1.05 -20.93
CA LYS A 239 2.91 0.83 -22.28
C LYS A 239 1.40 0.97 -22.43
N GLU A 240 0.63 0.69 -21.38
CA GLU A 240 -0.84 0.59 -21.51
C GLU A 240 -1.58 1.69 -20.75
N ILE A 241 -1.07 2.12 -19.60
CA ILE A 241 -1.75 3.11 -18.76
C ILE A 241 -1.16 4.52 -18.94
N GLY A 242 0.16 4.62 -19.01
CA GLY A 242 0.90 5.87 -19.05
C GLY A 242 1.45 6.29 -17.69
N ALA A 243 2.67 6.83 -17.73
CA ALA A 243 3.38 7.35 -16.56
C ALA A 243 3.80 8.81 -16.83
N ARG A 244 3.72 9.66 -15.80
CA ARG A 244 4.16 11.06 -15.87
C ARG A 244 5.68 11.20 -15.80
N ASN A 245 6.35 10.26 -15.14
CA ASN A 245 7.80 10.26 -14.92
C ASN A 245 8.34 8.83 -14.78
N ASN A 246 9.66 8.71 -14.72
CA ASN A 246 10.32 7.43 -14.45
C ASN A 246 10.04 6.99 -13.02
N GLY A 247 9.52 5.77 -12.86
CA GLY A 247 9.15 5.24 -11.56
C GLY A 247 9.04 3.73 -11.57
N TYR A 248 8.82 3.16 -10.38
CA TYR A 248 8.63 1.72 -10.20
C TYR A 248 7.32 1.47 -9.46
N PHE A 249 6.52 0.54 -9.97
CA PHE A 249 5.29 0.11 -9.31
C PHE A 249 5.59 -0.57 -7.96
N LEU A 250 6.55 -1.49 -7.94
CA LEU A 250 7.03 -2.14 -6.72
C LEU A 250 8.02 -1.23 -5.99
N ARG A 251 7.48 -0.47 -5.06
CA ARG A 251 8.19 0.47 -4.19
C ARG A 251 8.16 -0.01 -2.75
N LYS A 252 9.25 0.16 -2.01
CA LYS A 252 9.18 0.11 -0.55
C LYS A 252 8.54 1.39 -0.07
N VAL A 253 7.53 1.30 0.80
CA VAL A 253 7.12 2.48 1.57
C VAL A 253 8.35 2.87 2.39
N PRO A 254 8.93 4.07 2.21
CA PRO A 254 9.92 4.55 3.14
C PRO A 254 9.23 4.50 4.49
N VAL A 255 9.80 3.75 5.42
CA VAL A 255 9.45 3.89 6.83
C VAL A 255 9.54 5.40 7.10
N PRO A 256 8.55 6.05 7.73
CA PRO A 256 8.70 7.45 8.13
C PRO A 256 10.05 7.61 8.86
N GLY A 257 10.99 8.34 8.24
CA GLY A 257 12.40 8.42 8.64
C GLY A 257 13.45 7.75 7.72
N ALA A 258 13.07 7.12 6.60
CA ALA A 258 14.00 6.37 5.74
C ALA A 258 14.42 7.06 4.43
N THR A 259 13.99 8.28 4.16
CA THR A 259 14.62 9.15 3.15
C THR A 259 15.53 10.12 3.86
N ALA A 260 16.80 10.22 3.46
CA ALA A 260 17.77 11.11 4.08
C ALA A 260 17.25 12.57 4.10
N THR A 261 16.54 13.01 3.06
CA THR A 261 15.82 14.29 3.02
C THR A 261 14.79 14.47 4.14
N ALA A 262 13.83 13.55 4.32
CA ALA A 262 12.85 13.63 5.40
C ALA A 262 13.47 13.43 6.81
N HIS A 263 14.58 12.69 6.90
CA HIS A 263 15.33 12.54 8.14
C HIS A 263 16.07 13.84 8.50
N CYS A 264 16.67 14.51 7.51
CA CYS A 264 17.24 15.84 7.65
C CYS A 264 16.17 16.87 8.03
N GLU A 265 14.99 16.86 7.40
CA GLU A 265 13.87 17.76 7.77
C GLU A 265 13.38 17.54 9.20
N ALA A 266 13.20 16.27 9.61
CA ALA A 266 12.81 15.92 10.96
C ALA A 266 13.88 16.31 12.00
N LEU A 267 15.15 16.09 11.67
CA LEU A 267 16.26 16.43 12.54
C LEU A 267 16.48 17.95 12.63
N GLY A 268 16.30 18.67 11.53
CA GLY A 268 16.31 20.14 11.48
C GLY A 268 15.19 20.75 12.33
N SER A 269 14.00 20.15 12.31
CA SER A 269 12.88 20.55 13.18
C SER A 269 13.21 20.34 14.67
N LYS A 270 13.78 19.18 15.03
CA LYS A 270 14.26 18.90 16.40
C LYS A 270 15.35 19.87 16.86
N ILE A 271 16.30 20.22 15.97
CA ILE A 271 17.34 21.20 16.27
C ILE A 271 16.73 22.57 16.58
N LYS A 272 15.71 22.99 15.82
CA LYS A 272 15.02 24.26 16.04
C LYS A 272 14.33 24.31 17.40
N GLU A 273 13.57 23.27 17.75
CA GLU A 273 12.88 23.16 19.05
C GLU A 273 13.87 23.12 20.23
N GLN A 274 14.92 22.31 20.09
CA GLN A 274 15.95 22.17 21.12
C GLN A 274 16.75 23.46 21.31
N LYS A 275 16.97 24.23 20.24
CA LYS A 275 17.58 25.56 20.30
C LYS A 275 16.71 26.55 21.06
N ILE A 276 15.41 26.60 20.77
CA ILE A 276 14.45 27.45 21.50
C ILE A 276 14.50 27.13 23.00
N THR A 277 14.46 25.85 23.35
CA THR A 277 14.56 25.40 24.75
C THR A 277 15.87 25.85 25.40
N ALA A 278 17.01 25.73 24.71
CA ALA A 278 18.29 26.18 25.23
C ALA A 278 18.33 27.71 25.42
N ASP A 279 17.82 28.47 24.46
CA ASP A 279 17.78 29.94 24.49
C ASP A 279 16.89 30.44 25.63
N GLU A 280 15.70 29.85 25.82
CA GLU A 280 14.81 30.14 26.95
C GLU A 280 15.48 29.86 28.30
N LEU A 281 16.18 28.74 28.43
CA LEU A 281 16.92 28.42 29.65
C LEU A 281 18.08 29.38 29.90
N SER A 282 18.73 29.87 28.86
CA SER A 282 19.84 30.83 28.97
C SER A 282 19.38 32.17 29.54
N ASN A 283 18.16 32.58 29.23
CA ASN A 283 17.55 33.85 29.64
C ASN A 283 17.07 33.85 31.10
N LEU A 284 16.94 32.69 31.74
CA LEU A 284 16.57 32.59 33.15
C LEU A 284 17.76 32.95 34.07
N LYS A 285 17.52 33.35 35.32
CA LYS A 285 18.60 33.55 36.32
C LYS A 285 19.28 32.23 36.70
N LYS A 286 20.58 32.24 37.07
CA LYS A 286 21.39 31.02 37.31
C LYS A 286 20.91 30.16 38.47
N ASN A 287 20.23 30.77 39.44
CA ASN A 287 19.68 30.13 40.64
C ASN A 287 18.19 29.73 40.52
N ARG A 288 17.59 29.83 39.33
CA ARG A 288 16.20 29.38 39.12
C ARG A 288 16.15 27.84 39.10
N LYS A 289 15.04 27.31 39.60
CA LYS A 289 14.65 25.90 39.40
C LYS A 289 13.60 25.82 38.29
N VAL A 290 13.62 24.72 37.55
CA VAL A 290 12.79 24.47 36.37
C VAL A 290 12.19 23.07 36.46
N TYR A 291 10.99 22.90 35.93
CA TYR A 291 10.32 21.60 35.91
C TYR A 291 10.59 20.89 34.58
N ARG A 292 10.98 19.61 34.67
CA ARG A 292 11.16 18.72 33.52
C ARG A 292 10.07 17.66 33.54
N GLN A 293 9.32 17.53 32.45
CA GLN A 293 8.38 16.43 32.26
C GLN A 293 9.12 15.15 31.88
N GLN A 294 8.74 14.02 32.47
CA GLN A 294 9.22 12.70 32.04
C GLN A 294 8.55 12.30 30.72
N HIS A 295 9.31 11.63 29.83
CA HIS A 295 8.84 11.27 28.51
C HIS A 295 7.59 10.36 28.59
N ASN A 296 6.52 10.75 27.87
CA ASN A 296 5.22 10.08 27.86
C ASN A 296 4.57 9.89 29.26
N SER A 297 4.84 10.79 30.19
CA SER A 297 4.31 10.75 31.55
C SER A 297 3.77 12.11 31.97
N SER A 298 2.83 12.14 32.92
CA SER A 298 2.35 13.37 33.56
C SER A 298 3.21 13.80 34.76
N ILE A 299 4.34 13.14 34.97
CA ILE A 299 5.24 13.38 36.09
C ILE A 299 6.26 14.48 35.73
N PHE A 300 6.40 15.46 36.63
CA PHE A 300 7.38 16.54 36.53
C PHE A 300 8.39 16.44 37.66
N SER A 301 9.68 16.57 37.34
CA SER A 301 10.76 16.64 38.33
C SER A 301 11.36 18.04 38.35
N LEU A 302 11.64 18.57 39.54
CA LEU A 302 12.31 19.85 39.72
C LEU A 302 13.83 19.68 39.54
N GLU A 303 14.44 20.51 38.70
CA GLU A 303 15.87 20.47 38.40
C GLU A 303 16.48 21.89 38.45
N ASP A 304 17.78 21.97 38.77
CA ASP A 304 18.50 23.24 38.69
C ASP A 304 18.65 23.68 37.24
N ARG A 305 18.32 24.95 36.96
CA ARG A 305 18.38 25.52 35.62
C ARG A 305 19.74 25.31 34.97
N THR A 306 20.83 25.47 35.71
CA THR A 306 22.21 25.36 35.18
C THR A 306 22.49 23.95 34.65
N ASN A 307 22.03 22.92 35.37
CA ASN A 307 22.18 21.53 34.94
C ASN A 307 21.31 21.23 33.72
N MET A 308 20.06 21.70 33.74
CA MET A 308 19.14 21.52 32.61
C MET A 308 19.62 22.24 31.34
N PHE A 309 20.18 23.46 31.48
CA PHE A 309 20.79 24.20 30.38
C PHE A 309 22.01 23.47 29.80
N SER A 310 22.91 22.95 30.65
CA SER A 310 24.07 22.17 30.18
C SER A 310 23.64 20.92 29.41
N LYS A 311 22.65 20.18 29.92
CA LYS A 311 22.10 19.01 29.23
C LYS A 311 21.45 19.40 27.90
N SER A 312 20.66 20.48 27.89
CA SER A 312 20.00 21.00 26.70
C SER A 312 20.99 21.38 25.60
N LYS A 313 22.14 21.96 25.99
CA LYS A 313 23.23 22.32 25.07
C LYS A 313 23.93 21.07 24.51
N ASN A 314 24.22 20.08 25.35
CA ASN A 314 24.82 18.82 24.88
C ASN A 314 23.92 18.10 23.87
N THR A 315 22.61 18.00 24.15
CA THR A 315 21.64 17.42 23.22
C THR A 315 21.57 18.21 21.91
N LEU A 316 21.62 19.55 21.96
CA LEU A 316 21.66 20.37 20.74
C LEU A 316 22.93 20.12 19.91
N ASP A 317 24.08 19.97 20.57
CA ASP A 317 25.35 19.70 19.90
C ASP A 317 25.40 18.29 19.29
N GLU A 318 24.81 17.29 19.95
CA GLU A 318 24.63 15.93 19.40
C GLU A 318 23.74 15.93 18.16
N LEU A 319 22.58 16.57 18.22
CA LEU A 319 21.65 16.67 17.08
C LEU A 319 22.29 17.38 15.88
N ARG A 320 23.08 18.43 16.11
CA ARG A 320 23.83 19.13 15.05
C ARG A 320 24.88 18.25 14.40
N LYS A 321 25.62 17.45 15.19
CA LYS A 321 26.61 16.50 14.66
C LYS A 321 25.94 15.41 13.82
N GLU A 322 24.81 14.89 14.27
CA GLU A 322 24.02 13.91 13.53
C GLU A 322 23.53 14.50 12.20
N TYR A 323 23.04 15.74 12.21
CA TYR A 323 22.57 16.43 11.02
C TYR A 323 23.68 16.68 10.00
N GLN A 324 24.85 17.12 10.47
CA GLN A 324 26.00 17.36 9.62
C GLN A 324 26.59 16.06 9.03
N ALA A 325 26.56 14.95 9.79
CA ALA A 325 26.96 13.64 9.28
C ALA A 325 26.03 13.16 8.17
N LEU A 326 24.73 13.45 8.27
CA LEU A 326 23.74 13.12 7.24
C LEU A 326 23.94 13.94 5.96
N GLU A 327 24.09 15.26 6.05
CA GLU A 327 24.37 16.13 4.89
C GLU A 327 25.67 15.73 4.16
N ASN A 328 26.72 15.40 4.91
CA ASN A 328 27.99 14.94 4.34
C ASN A 328 27.85 13.58 3.61
N SER A 329 26.94 12.71 4.06
CA SER A 329 26.67 11.42 3.42
C SER A 329 25.84 11.52 2.12
N GLU A 330 25.08 12.61 1.96
CA GLU A 330 24.31 12.90 0.74
C GLU A 330 25.21 13.47 -0.37
N THR A 331 26.16 14.34 -0.02
CA THR A 331 27.11 14.94 -0.96
C THR A 331 28.14 13.96 -1.53
N THR A 332 28.45 12.85 -0.83
CA THR A 332 29.34 11.80 -1.37
C THR A 332 28.64 10.88 -2.39
N LYS A 333 27.31 10.74 -2.31
CA LYS A 333 26.52 9.89 -3.23
C LYS A 333 26.26 10.52 -4.59
N THR A 334 26.43 11.84 -4.73
CA THR A 334 26.26 12.59 -5.98
C THR A 334 27.57 12.74 -6.78
N GLN A 335 28.70 12.25 -6.28
CA GLN A 335 30.03 12.36 -6.93
C GLN A 335 30.62 11.04 -7.44
N THR A 336 29.86 9.95 -7.43
CA THR A 336 30.30 8.69 -8.08
C THR A 336 29.69 8.62 -9.48
N PRO A 337 30.50 8.55 -10.56
CA PRO A 337 30.03 8.60 -11.94
C PRO A 337 29.21 7.39 -12.36
#